data_AF-K2BYL3-F1
#
_entry.id   AF-K2BYL3-F1
#
_cell.length_a   1.000
_cell.length_b   1.000
_cell.length_c   1.000
_cell.angle_alpha   90.00
_cell.angle_beta   90.00
_cell.angle_gamma   90.00
#
_symmetry.space_group_name_H-M   'P 1'
#
loop_
_entity.id
_entity.type
_entity.pdbx_description
1 polymer ?
#
loop_
_entity_poly.entity_id
_entity_poly.type
_entity_poly.pdbx_seq_one_letter_code
_entity_poly.pdbx_strand_id
1 'polypeptide(L)'
;LPSEQEFSSVAEQAIAKAGSVLVFNSNLWHCAGKNTTDLPRRSITPMYCRPFIKQQYDYSRALGYDKVEQYSDWLKQTLGYRARVPTSLSEWYQPKEKRMYQSDQG
;
A
#
# COMPACT_ATOMS: atom_id res chain seq x y z
N LEU A 1 -14.79 2.36 -20.40
CA LEU A 1 -13.64 1.44 -20.25
C LEU A 1 -13.42 0.80 -21.62
N PRO A 2 -12.18 0.60 -22.08
CA PRO A 2 -11.94 -0.18 -23.30
C PRO A 2 -12.51 -1.58 -23.13
N SER A 3 -13.02 -2.17 -24.20
CA SER A 3 -13.30 -3.60 -24.23
C SER A 3 -12.01 -4.40 -24.03
N GLU A 4 -12.14 -5.67 -23.64
CA GLU A 4 -10.98 -6.56 -23.49
C GLU A 4 -10.16 -6.67 -24.78
N GLN A 5 -10.83 -6.68 -25.94
CA GLN A 5 -10.19 -6.77 -27.24
C GLN A 5 -9.43 -5.48 -27.59
N GLU A 6 -10.02 -4.31 -27.33
CA GLU A 6 -9.36 -3.02 -27.53
C GLU A 6 -8.18 -2.83 -26.60
N PHE A 7 -8.31 -3.22 -25.32
CA PHE A 7 -7.20 -3.14 -24.37
C PHE A 7 -6.06 -4.07 -24.79
N SER A 8 -6.37 -5.32 -25.13
CA SER A 8 -5.35 -6.33 -25.44
C SER A 8 -4.59 -6.05 -26.75
N SER A 9 -5.17 -5.30 -27.69
CA SER A 9 -4.50 -4.97 -28.95
C SER A 9 -3.45 -3.87 -28.82
N VAL A 10 -3.53 -3.06 -27.77
CA VAL A 10 -2.61 -1.92 -27.53
C VAL A 10 -1.81 -2.03 -26.23
N ALA A 11 -2.16 -2.97 -25.34
CA ALA A 11 -1.47 -3.14 -24.07
C ALA A 11 -0.09 -3.79 -24.25
N GLU A 12 0.88 -3.33 -23.47
CA GLU A 12 2.20 -3.92 -23.39
C GLU A 12 2.34 -4.82 -22.17
N GLN A 13 2.97 -5.98 -22.34
CA GLN A 13 3.25 -6.89 -21.22
C GLN A 13 4.51 -6.46 -20.46
N ALA A 14 4.39 -6.26 -19.15
CA ALA A 14 5.53 -6.04 -18.27
C ALA A 14 6.26 -7.37 -17.96
N ILE A 15 7.26 -7.70 -18.76
CA ILE A 15 8.11 -8.89 -18.61
C ILE A 15 9.33 -8.53 -17.76
N ALA A 16 9.56 -9.25 -16.66
CA ALA A 16 10.68 -8.98 -15.76
C ALA A 16 11.19 -10.23 -15.02
N LYS A 17 12.42 -10.15 -14.50
CA LYS A 17 13.04 -11.23 -13.70
C LYS A 17 12.54 -11.16 -12.24
N ALA A 18 12.74 -12.25 -11.49
CA ALA A 18 12.50 -12.23 -10.05
C ALA A 18 13.33 -11.12 -9.38
N GLY A 19 12.69 -10.36 -8.48
CA GLY A 19 13.29 -9.20 -7.81
C GLY A 19 13.13 -7.87 -8.55
N SER A 20 12.65 -7.88 -9.81
CA SER A 20 12.27 -6.64 -10.50
C SER A 20 11.02 -6.01 -9.87
N VAL A 21 10.94 -4.68 -9.90
CA VAL A 21 9.81 -3.90 -9.39
C VAL A 21 9.17 -3.13 -10.53
N LEU A 22 7.85 -3.25 -10.66
CA LEU A 22 7.04 -2.42 -11.55
C LEU A 22 6.32 -1.36 -10.72
N VAL A 23 6.63 -0.09 -10.97
CA VAL A 23 5.98 1.06 -10.32
C VAL A 23 5.21 1.82 -11.38
N PHE A 24 3.92 2.08 -11.12
CA PHE A 24 3.08 2.82 -12.04
C PHE A 24 2.04 3.64 -11.26
N ASN A 25 1.52 4.70 -11.89
CA ASN A 25 0.44 5.49 -11.34
C ASN A 25 -0.87 4.69 -11.34
N SER A 26 -1.64 4.70 -10.25
CA SER A 26 -2.90 3.95 -10.14
C SER A 26 -3.95 4.32 -11.19
N ASN A 27 -3.82 5.47 -11.85
CA ASN A 27 -4.65 5.87 -12.99
C ASN A 27 -4.24 5.21 -14.31
N LEU A 28 -3.17 4.42 -14.38
CA LEU A 28 -2.80 3.66 -15.57
C LEU A 28 -3.78 2.50 -15.77
N TRP A 29 -4.27 2.30 -17.00
CA TRP A 29 -5.06 1.13 -17.35
C TRP A 29 -4.16 -0.10 -17.35
N HIS A 30 -4.46 -1.07 -16.49
CA HIS A 30 -3.66 -2.28 -16.34
C HIS A 30 -4.54 -3.44 -15.87
N CYS A 31 -4.13 -4.66 -16.17
CA CYS A 31 -4.75 -5.88 -15.67
C CYS A 31 -3.71 -7.00 -15.53
N ALA A 32 -4.09 -8.08 -14.85
CA ALA A 32 -3.30 -9.30 -14.88
C ALA A 32 -3.43 -9.97 -16.27
N GLY A 33 -2.31 -10.43 -16.82
CA GLY A 33 -2.31 -11.21 -18.05
C GLY A 33 -2.80 -12.65 -17.85
N LYS A 34 -3.24 -13.29 -18.93
CA LYS A 34 -3.56 -14.72 -18.95
C LYS A 34 -2.28 -15.55 -18.80
N ASN A 35 -2.20 -16.36 -17.74
CA ASN A 35 -1.11 -17.32 -17.60
C ASN A 35 -1.37 -18.53 -18.51
N THR A 36 -0.54 -18.71 -19.54
CA THR A 36 -0.62 -19.83 -20.50
C THR A 36 0.35 -20.95 -20.19
N THR A 37 1.02 -20.90 -19.02
CA THR A 37 1.99 -21.89 -18.58
C THR A 37 1.42 -22.77 -17.46
N ASP A 38 2.10 -23.89 -17.24
CA ASP A 38 1.81 -24.91 -16.25
C ASP A 38 2.33 -24.51 -14.85
N LEU A 39 2.99 -23.35 -14.75
CA LEU A 39 3.67 -22.88 -13.55
C LEU A 39 2.94 -21.68 -12.92
N PRO A 40 2.91 -21.56 -11.59
CA PRO A 40 2.32 -20.41 -10.93
C PRO A 40 3.18 -19.15 -11.12
N ARG A 41 2.55 -18.04 -11.56
CA ARG A 41 3.16 -16.71 -11.54
C ARG A 41 2.89 -16.02 -10.20
N ARG A 42 3.94 -15.57 -9.50
CA ARG A 42 3.84 -14.93 -8.18
C ARG A 42 4.28 -13.47 -8.24
N SER A 43 3.61 -12.61 -7.47
CA SER A 43 3.98 -11.22 -7.25
C SER A 43 3.46 -10.74 -5.91
N ILE A 44 4.11 -9.72 -5.35
CA ILE A 44 3.62 -8.97 -4.19
C ILE A 44 3.23 -7.58 -4.70
N THR A 45 2.03 -7.13 -4.38
CA THR A 45 1.45 -5.88 -4.90
C THR A 45 1.20 -4.90 -3.76
N PRO A 46 2.25 -4.26 -3.18
CA PRO A 46 2.05 -3.21 -2.19
C PRO A 46 1.41 -1.99 -2.87
N MET A 47 0.38 -1.41 -2.24
CA MET A 47 -0.22 -0.15 -2.68
C MET A 47 0.17 0.95 -1.70
N TYR A 48 0.66 2.06 -2.24
CA TYR A 48 0.98 3.26 -1.48
C TYR A 48 -0.11 4.30 -1.73
N CYS A 49 -0.56 4.95 -0.67
CA CYS A 49 -1.55 6.01 -0.72
C CYS A 49 -1.08 7.21 0.11
N ARG A 50 -1.71 8.36 -0.11
CA ARG A 50 -1.52 9.54 0.73
C ARG A 50 -1.95 9.23 2.17
N PRO A 51 -1.35 9.86 3.20
CA PRO A 51 -1.60 9.54 4.61
C PRO A 51 -3.05 9.79 5.06
N PHE A 52 -3.79 10.66 4.36
CA PHE A 52 -5.22 10.90 4.62
C PHE A 52 -6.15 9.89 3.93
N ILE A 53 -5.63 9.01 3.07
CA ILE A 53 -6.41 7.94 2.42
C ILE A 53 -6.31 6.69 3.30
N LYS A 54 -7.47 6.11 3.62
CA LYS A 54 -7.54 4.87 4.38
C LYS A 54 -6.85 3.73 3.63
N GLN A 55 -5.94 3.05 4.33
CA GLN A 55 -5.26 1.86 3.80
C GLN A 55 -6.26 0.71 3.54
N GLN A 56 -5.95 -0.13 2.55
CA GLN A 56 -6.76 -1.32 2.23
C GLN A 56 -6.70 -2.38 3.33
N TYR A 57 -5.64 -2.38 4.14
CA TYR A 57 -5.43 -3.30 5.25
C TYR A 57 -4.90 -2.55 6.47
N ASP A 58 -5.32 -2.95 7.66
CA ASP A 58 -4.82 -2.37 8.91
C ASP A 58 -3.53 -3.08 9.35
N TYR A 59 -2.42 -2.68 8.72
CA TYR A 59 -1.10 -3.23 9.00
C TYR A 59 -0.68 -2.99 10.45
N SER A 60 -0.98 -1.80 10.99
CA SER A 60 -0.62 -1.44 12.35
C SER A 60 -1.20 -2.40 13.39
N ARG A 61 -2.48 -2.78 13.22
CA ARG A 61 -3.14 -3.74 14.10
C ARG A 61 -2.68 -5.17 13.83
N ALA A 62 -2.48 -5.54 12.57
CA ALA A 62 -2.07 -6.90 12.19
C ALA A 62 -0.65 -7.25 12.66
N LEU A 63 0.26 -6.28 12.66
CA LEU A 63 1.65 -6.44 13.10
C LEU A 63 1.83 -6.22 14.62
N GLY A 64 0.81 -5.67 15.28
CA GLY A 64 0.85 -5.34 16.71
C GLY A 64 1.67 -4.09 17.02
N TYR A 65 1.77 -3.77 18.31
CA TYR A 65 2.39 -2.52 18.79
C TYR A 65 3.71 -2.72 19.54
N ASP A 66 4.03 -3.96 19.93
CA ASP A 66 5.16 -4.27 20.83
C ASP A 66 6.52 -3.96 20.22
N LYS A 67 6.63 -3.99 18.89
CA LYS A 67 7.88 -3.77 18.15
C LYS A 67 7.97 -2.39 17.50
N VAL A 68 6.96 -1.53 17.68
CA VAL A 68 6.88 -0.24 16.98
C VAL A 68 8.11 0.61 17.24
N GLU A 69 8.63 0.62 18.46
CA GLU A 69 9.82 1.42 18.80
C GLU A 69 11.10 0.98 18.06
N GLN A 70 11.14 -0.25 17.56
CA GLN A 70 12.27 -0.76 16.77
C GLN A 70 12.18 -0.35 15.28
N TYR A 71 11.02 0.14 14.84
CA TYR A 71 10.81 0.56 13.46
C TYR A 71 11.39 1.95 13.22
N SER A 72 11.99 2.13 12.04
CA SER A 72 12.37 3.45 11.57
C SER A 72 11.14 4.33 11.40
N ASP A 73 11.32 5.65 11.48
CA ASP A 73 10.25 6.62 11.28
C ASP A 73 9.54 6.45 9.93
N TRP A 74 10.32 6.14 8.89
CA TRP A 74 9.80 5.82 7.56
C TRP A 74 8.87 4.60 7.61
N LEU A 75 9.29 3.52 8.27
CA LEU A 75 8.48 2.30 8.34
C LEU A 75 7.22 2.50 9.19
N LYS A 76 7.31 3.24 10.30
CA LYS A 76 6.16 3.64 11.13
C LYS A 76 5.11 4.38 10.28
N GLN A 77 5.55 5.29 9.41
CA GLN A 77 4.69 6.03 8.49
C GLN A 77 4.09 5.10 7.42
N THR A 78 4.91 4.33 6.72
CA THR A 78 4.46 3.43 5.64
C THR A 78 3.45 2.38 6.12
N LEU A 79 3.64 1.83 7.31
CA LEU A 79 2.74 0.83 7.91
C LEU A 79 1.51 1.43 8.60
N GLY A 80 1.34 2.75 8.54
CA GLY A 80 0.14 3.42 9.05
C GLY A 80 0.11 3.66 10.57
N TYR A 81 1.20 3.40 11.31
CA TYR A 81 1.23 3.66 12.77
C TYR A 81 1.03 5.12 13.13
N ARG A 82 1.36 6.03 12.20
CA ARG A 82 1.18 7.48 12.30
C ARG A 82 -0.06 8.00 11.57
N ALA A 83 -0.98 7.13 11.15
CA ALA A 83 -2.23 7.50 10.48
C ALA A 83 -3.44 6.77 11.07
N ARG A 84 -3.34 6.37 12.35
CA ARG A 84 -4.38 5.60 13.02
C ARG A 84 -5.52 6.51 13.46
N VAL A 85 -6.73 5.98 13.36
CA VAL A 85 -7.93 6.62 13.90
C VAL A 85 -8.00 6.32 15.40
N PRO A 86 -8.05 7.34 16.27
CA PRO A 86 -8.23 7.13 17.70
C PRO A 86 -9.62 6.58 17.99
N THR A 87 -9.70 5.65 18.94
CA THR A 87 -10.89 4.86 19.28
C THR A 87 -11.47 5.19 20.64
N SER A 88 -10.80 6.06 21.41
CA SER A 88 -11.22 6.51 22.72
C SER A 88 -10.94 8.00 22.92
N LEU A 89 -11.58 8.62 23.92
CA LEU A 89 -11.34 10.01 24.27
C LEU A 89 -9.89 10.24 24.71
N SER A 90 -9.29 9.28 25.42
CA SER A 90 -7.90 9.38 25.85
C SER A 90 -6.93 9.34 24.66
N GLU A 91 -7.24 8.62 23.59
CA GLU A 91 -6.43 8.63 22.37
C GLU A 91 -6.65 9.91 21.53
N TRP A 92 -7.86 10.48 21.57
CA TRP A 92 -8.19 11.70 20.83
C TRP A 92 -7.58 12.96 21.45
N TYR A 93 -7.73 13.14 22.76
CA TYR A 93 -7.26 14.33 23.49
C TYR A 93 -5.78 14.22 23.88
N GLN A 94 -4.90 14.16 22.89
CA GLN A 94 -3.45 14.08 23.06
C GLN A 94 -2.71 15.31 22.50
N PRO A 95 -1.58 15.71 23.12
CA PRO A 95 -0.66 16.69 22.52
C PRO A 95 -0.11 16.15 21.20
N LYS A 96 0.36 17.04 20.31
CA LYS A 96 0.70 16.72 18.92
C LYS A 96 1.64 15.51 18.80
N GLU A 97 2.60 15.40 19.72
CA GLU A 97 3.64 14.37 19.75
C GLU A 97 3.08 12.97 20.07
N LYS A 98 1.92 12.90 20.74
CA LYS A 98 1.28 11.65 21.18
C LYS A 98 0.06 11.27 20.33
N ARG A 99 -0.29 12.05 19.32
CA ARG A 99 -1.44 11.76 18.46
C ARG A 99 -1.20 10.50 17.63
N MET A 100 -2.27 9.73 17.45
CA MET A 100 -2.32 8.55 16.58
C MET A 100 -2.15 8.88 15.09
N TYR A 101 -2.36 10.15 14.73
CA TYR A 101 -2.10 10.72 13.41
C TYR A 101 -1.12 11.90 13.52
N GLN A 102 -0.15 12.01 12.60
CA GLN A 102 0.81 13.12 12.57
C GLN A 102 0.67 13.95 11.29
N SER A 103 0.96 15.25 11.37
CA SER A 103 1.06 16.13 10.20
C SER A 103 2.32 15.83 9.37
N ASP A 104 2.41 16.42 8.18
CA ASP A 104 3.65 16.49 7.38
C ASP A 104 4.21 15.13 6.93
N GLN A 105 3.31 14.17 6.65
CA GLN A 105 3.65 12.83 6.14
C GLN A 105 3.75 12.74 4.61
N GLY A 106 4.17 13.84 3.97
CA GLY A 106 4.43 13.96 2.53
C GLY A 106 3.32 14.55 1.67
#